data_AF-A0A3M1MLC4-F1
#
_entry.id   AF-A0A3M1MLC4-F1
#
_cell.length_a   1.000
_cell.length_b   1.000
_cell.length_c   1.000
_cell.angle_alpha   90.00
_cell.angle_beta   90.00
_cell.angle_gamma   90.00
#
_symmetry.space_group_name_H-M   'P 1'
#
loop_
_entity.id
_entity.type
_entity.pdbx_description
1 polymer ?
#
loop_
_entity_poly.entity_id
_entity_poly.type
_entity_poly.pdbx_seq_one_letter_code
_entity_poly.pdbx_strand_id
1 'polypeptide(L)'
;MVSIKNCRVGVQFLILFGVCGLLLILTAGIGYLGIQKVGRQATQAMENEGMFAEIAAAVTVDSLGLRRYEKDSFLNIAKPEKVASYQKKWHKTFQKLEKHLDQLAALSRTPETRQAVEKMKRGALNYRTGINLVWQKMSAGEIRDPAAGNHAIKSYKGPIRDLIETAFSLSMSANERLEQTPAVLNNFAAKTQWGMTLTGVLALVVFAALGFFMTRNITSPLKRLVEMIREMENGHLEKRLHLDRQDEFGQVATAMDALADCLEHEMVGNLEKLASGNLTFEVVPRDERDRVRGALKKLALDLNEIMERIQTAGEQIAAGSMQVSNSSQSLSESATES
;
A
#
# COMPACT_ATOMS: atom_id res chain seq x y z
N MET A 1 -14.68 12.66 19.15
CA MET A 1 -14.82 11.81 17.95
C MET A 1 -15.71 12.59 16.98
N VAL A 2 -15.13 13.23 15.96
CA VAL A 2 -15.89 14.07 15.01
C VAL A 2 -16.84 13.15 14.24
N SER A 3 -18.14 13.39 14.34
CA SER A 3 -19.15 12.60 13.63
C SER A 3 -18.95 12.80 12.12
N ILE A 4 -18.67 11.72 11.39
CA ILE A 4 -18.44 11.72 9.92
C ILE A 4 -19.59 12.43 9.17
N LYS A 5 -20.80 12.45 9.76
CA LYS A 5 -21.98 13.12 9.21
C LYS A 5 -21.80 14.62 8.96
N ASN A 6 -20.93 15.29 9.72
CA ASN A 6 -20.73 16.75 9.66
C ASN A 6 -19.48 17.16 8.86
N CYS A 7 -18.75 16.20 8.29
CA CYS A 7 -17.63 16.51 7.42
C CYS A 7 -18.11 16.78 5.99
N ARG A 8 -17.51 17.78 5.34
CA ARG A 8 -17.67 18.08 3.92
C ARG A 8 -17.39 16.86 3.04
N VAL A 9 -18.15 16.68 1.97
CA VAL A 9 -18.03 15.53 1.05
C VAL A 9 -16.61 15.38 0.52
N GLY A 10 -15.97 16.48 0.13
CA GLY A 10 -14.58 16.47 -0.36
C GLY A 10 -13.58 15.96 0.69
N VAL A 11 -13.77 16.31 1.96
CA VAL A 11 -12.91 15.84 3.07
C VAL A 11 -13.12 14.34 3.31
N GLN A 12 -14.35 13.85 3.19
CA GLN A 12 -14.64 12.43 3.36
C GLN A 12 -13.95 11.59 2.27
N PHE A 13 -13.97 12.03 1.00
CA PHE A 13 -13.22 11.37 -0.07
C PHE A 13 -11.71 11.42 0.16
N LEU A 14 -11.18 12.55 0.62
CA LEU A 14 -9.75 12.69 0.89
C LEU A 14 -9.30 11.74 2.01
N ILE A 15 -10.12 11.57 3.06
CA ILE A 15 -9.88 10.56 4.11
C ILE A 15 -9.91 9.15 3.52
N LEU A 16 -10.92 8.80 2.71
CA LEU A 16 -11.02 7.47 2.09
C LEU A 16 -9.79 7.16 1.23
N PHE A 17 -9.45 8.03 0.27
CA PHE A 17 -8.31 7.81 -0.61
C PHE A 17 -6.98 7.89 0.14
N GLY A 18 -6.88 8.77 1.15
CA GLY A 18 -5.69 8.90 1.99
C GLY A 18 -5.43 7.64 2.81
N VAL A 19 -6.44 7.12 3.51
CA VAL A 19 -6.32 5.89 4.31
C VAL A 19 -6.00 4.69 3.43
N CYS A 20 -6.68 4.54 2.29
CA CYS A 20 -6.44 3.44 1.36
C CYS A 20 -5.05 3.53 0.72
N GLY A 21 -4.62 4.73 0.31
CA GLY A 21 -3.29 4.97 -0.23
C GLY A 21 -2.19 4.66 0.80
N LEU A 22 -2.38 5.08 2.05
CA LEU A 22 -1.43 4.82 3.13
C LEU A 22 -1.31 3.31 3.43
N LEU A 23 -2.43 2.58 3.45
CA LEU A 23 -2.44 1.13 3.62
C LEU A 23 -1.77 0.39 2.45
N LEU A 24 -1.96 0.86 1.21
CA LEU A 24 -1.28 0.32 0.03
C LEU A 24 0.23 0.55 0.11
N ILE A 25 0.66 1.77 0.45
CA ILE A 25 2.09 2.10 0.64
C ILE A 25 2.68 1.24 1.76
N LEU A 26 1.97 1.05 2.86
CA LEU A 26 2.42 0.23 3.97
C LEU A 26 2.59 -1.25 3.57
N THR A 27 1.62 -1.80 2.83
CA THR A 27 1.68 -3.18 2.33
C THR A 27 2.83 -3.35 1.33
N ALA A 28 2.99 -2.42 0.38
CA ALA A 28 4.08 -2.41 -0.57
C ALA A 28 5.45 -2.27 0.13
N GLY A 29 5.53 -1.41 1.15
CA GLY A 29 6.74 -1.21 1.95
C GLY A 29 7.17 -2.47 2.71
N ILE A 30 6.23 -3.17 3.35
CA ILE A 30 6.50 -4.46 4.01
C ILE A 30 7.00 -5.49 3.00
N GLY A 31 6.33 -5.61 1.86
CA GLY A 31 6.74 -6.54 0.81
C GLY A 31 8.13 -6.24 0.26
N TYR A 32 8.41 -4.97 -0.04
CA TYR A 32 9.70 -4.53 -0.55
C TYR A 32 10.84 -4.77 0.44
N LEU A 33 10.67 -4.36 1.71
CA LEU A 33 11.67 -4.57 2.76
C LEU A 33 11.90 -6.06 3.05
N GLY A 34 10.84 -6.86 3.03
CA GLY A 34 10.94 -8.31 3.22
C GLY A 34 11.69 -9.00 2.09
N ILE A 35 11.37 -8.69 0.83
CA ILE A 35 12.09 -9.22 -0.34
C ILE A 35 13.57 -8.79 -0.31
N GLN A 36 13.87 -7.54 0.03
CA GLN A 36 15.26 -7.09 0.16
C GLN A 36 16.02 -7.85 1.25
N LYS A 37 15.37 -8.12 2.39
CA LYS A 37 16.00 -8.82 3.51
C LYS A 37 16.28 -10.29 3.16
N VAL A 38 15.32 -10.96 2.51
CA VAL A 38 15.48 -12.33 1.99
C VAL A 38 16.59 -12.38 0.94
N GLY A 39 16.58 -11.46 -0.03
CA GLY A 39 17.60 -11.37 -1.07
C GLY A 39 19.00 -11.16 -0.50
N ARG A 40 19.18 -10.18 0.40
CA ARG A 40 20.49 -9.91 1.03
C ARG A 40 20.99 -11.11 1.84
N GLN A 41 20.12 -11.78 2.60
CA GLN A 41 20.53 -12.98 3.35
C GLN A 41 20.89 -14.15 2.42
N ALA A 42 20.13 -14.36 1.34
CA ALA A 42 20.42 -15.40 0.37
C ALA A 42 21.79 -15.16 -0.31
N THR A 43 22.03 -13.95 -0.81
CA THR A 43 23.31 -13.58 -1.42
C THR A 43 24.46 -13.70 -0.42
N GLN A 44 24.29 -13.21 0.80
CA GLN A 44 25.33 -13.31 1.83
C GLN A 44 25.68 -14.75 2.20
N ALA A 45 24.68 -15.64 2.29
CA ALA A 45 24.90 -17.05 2.56
C ALA A 45 25.63 -17.72 1.38
N MET A 46 25.13 -17.54 0.16
CA MET A 46 25.72 -18.15 -1.03
C MET A 46 27.14 -17.65 -1.32
N GLU A 47 27.38 -16.35 -1.25
CA GLU A 47 28.70 -15.79 -1.53
C GLU A 47 29.70 -16.10 -0.40
N ASN A 48 29.34 -15.85 0.87
CA ASN A 48 30.33 -15.93 1.93
C ASN A 48 30.50 -17.36 2.47
N GLU A 49 29.41 -18.03 2.84
CA GLU A 49 29.50 -19.40 3.37
C GLU A 49 29.82 -20.39 2.23
N GLY A 50 29.28 -20.17 1.03
CA GLY A 50 29.59 -20.96 -0.16
C GLY A 50 31.07 -20.91 -0.53
N MET A 51 31.64 -19.70 -0.68
CA MET A 51 33.08 -19.57 -0.96
C MET A 51 33.93 -20.10 0.21
N PHE A 52 33.53 -19.89 1.45
CA PHE A 52 34.27 -20.43 2.60
C PHE A 52 34.30 -21.97 2.56
N ALA A 53 33.16 -22.62 2.31
CA ALA A 53 33.06 -24.07 2.19
C ALA A 53 33.91 -24.63 1.05
N GLU A 54 33.86 -23.98 -0.12
CA GLU A 54 34.63 -24.34 -1.31
C GLU A 54 36.14 -24.23 -1.07
N ILE A 55 36.60 -23.10 -0.53
CA ILE A 55 38.03 -22.90 -0.24
C ILE A 55 38.52 -23.87 0.83
N ALA A 56 37.73 -24.14 1.88
CA ALA A 56 38.09 -25.14 2.89
C ALA A 56 38.18 -26.57 2.29
N ALA A 57 37.30 -26.92 1.34
CA ALA A 57 37.41 -28.16 0.58
C ALA A 57 38.67 -28.18 -0.29
N ALA A 58 39.00 -27.07 -0.96
CA ALA A 58 40.20 -26.94 -1.77
C ALA A 58 41.49 -27.11 -0.95
N VAL A 59 41.54 -26.55 0.26
CA VAL A 59 42.64 -26.77 1.23
C VAL A 59 42.79 -28.26 1.56
N THR A 60 41.68 -28.97 1.76
CA THR A 60 41.67 -30.42 2.00
C THR A 60 42.23 -31.18 0.80
N VAL A 61 41.76 -30.86 -0.41
CA VAL A 61 42.19 -31.49 -1.66
C VAL A 61 43.67 -31.24 -1.95
N ASP A 62 44.15 -30.00 -1.82
CA ASP A 62 45.55 -29.66 -2.03
C ASP A 62 46.44 -30.40 -1.02
N SER A 63 46.04 -30.46 0.25
CA SER A 63 46.78 -31.15 1.30
C SER A 63 46.88 -32.66 1.05
N LEU A 64 45.79 -33.30 0.60
CA LEU A 64 45.82 -34.69 0.15
C LEU A 64 46.70 -34.86 -1.10
N GLY A 65 46.69 -33.89 -2.02
CA GLY A 65 47.59 -33.84 -3.17
C GLY A 65 49.07 -33.81 -2.78
N LEU A 66 49.43 -33.00 -1.77
CA LEU A 66 50.78 -32.96 -1.22
C LEU A 66 51.19 -34.31 -0.64
N ARG A 67 50.29 -34.94 0.14
CA ARG A 67 50.52 -36.29 0.69
C ARG A 67 50.71 -37.32 -0.42
N ARG A 68 49.96 -37.23 -1.52
CA ARG A 68 50.13 -38.09 -2.69
C ARG A 68 51.51 -37.91 -3.33
N TYR A 69 51.93 -36.69 -3.62
CA TYR A 69 53.24 -36.44 -4.24
C TYR A 69 54.42 -36.79 -3.32
N GLU A 70 54.27 -36.65 -2.00
CA GLU A 70 55.21 -37.21 -1.03
C GLU A 70 55.36 -38.72 -1.26
N LYS A 71 54.24 -39.46 -1.27
CA LYS A 71 54.24 -40.91 -1.41
C LYS A 71 54.80 -41.34 -2.76
N ASP A 72 54.41 -40.68 -3.84
CA ASP A 72 54.93 -40.94 -5.18
C ASP A 72 56.45 -40.71 -5.25
N SER A 73 56.98 -39.71 -4.54
CA SER A 73 58.42 -39.47 -4.43
C SER A 73 59.14 -40.62 -3.73
N PHE A 74 58.58 -41.14 -2.64
CA PHE A 74 59.18 -42.27 -1.91
C PHE A 74 59.12 -43.57 -2.71
N LEU A 75 57.98 -43.85 -3.36
CA LEU A 75 57.80 -45.05 -4.17
C LEU A 75 58.69 -45.09 -5.42
N ASN A 76 59.06 -43.93 -5.96
CA ASN A 76 59.91 -43.82 -7.13
C ASN A 76 61.35 -43.37 -6.78
N ILE A 77 61.81 -43.62 -5.55
CA ILE A 77 63.12 -43.13 -5.06
C ILE A 77 64.32 -43.53 -5.94
N ALA A 78 64.25 -44.69 -6.60
CA ALA A 78 65.28 -45.17 -7.52
C ALA A 78 65.32 -44.43 -8.88
N LYS A 79 64.40 -43.49 -9.13
CA LYS A 79 64.21 -42.78 -10.41
C LYS A 79 64.28 -41.26 -10.18
N PRO A 80 65.50 -40.65 -10.14
CA PRO A 80 65.70 -39.24 -9.79
C PRO A 80 64.86 -38.26 -10.62
N GLU A 81 64.69 -38.53 -11.91
CA GLU A 81 63.89 -37.73 -12.84
C GLU A 81 62.40 -37.71 -12.46
N LYS A 82 61.87 -38.83 -11.97
CA LYS A 82 60.49 -38.90 -11.46
C LYS A 82 60.36 -38.16 -10.13
N VAL A 83 61.32 -38.34 -9.22
CA VAL A 83 61.34 -37.64 -7.93
C VAL A 83 61.36 -36.12 -8.14
N ALA A 84 62.20 -35.60 -9.03
CA ALA A 84 62.25 -34.18 -9.37
C ALA A 84 60.90 -33.67 -9.95
N SER A 85 60.24 -34.48 -10.79
CA SER A 85 58.91 -34.16 -11.32
C SER A 85 57.85 -34.07 -10.21
N TYR A 86 57.84 -35.02 -9.27
CA TYR A 86 56.92 -34.99 -8.12
C TYR A 86 57.22 -33.84 -7.16
N GLN A 87 58.49 -33.52 -6.91
CA GLN A 87 58.89 -32.34 -6.15
C GLN A 87 58.34 -31.07 -6.79
N LYS A 88 58.48 -30.90 -8.11
CA LYS A 88 57.93 -29.73 -8.83
C LYS A 88 56.41 -29.63 -8.69
N LYS A 89 55.71 -30.76 -8.83
CA LYS A 89 54.25 -30.82 -8.63
C LYS A 89 53.85 -30.47 -7.19
N TRP A 90 54.58 -31.01 -6.22
CA TRP A 90 54.38 -30.73 -4.79
C TRP A 90 54.56 -29.25 -4.48
N HIS A 91 55.63 -28.60 -4.95
CA HIS A 91 55.86 -27.17 -4.74
C HIS A 91 54.74 -26.31 -5.37
N LYS A 92 54.30 -26.66 -6.59
CA LYS A 92 53.18 -25.99 -7.24
C LYS A 92 51.87 -26.15 -6.46
N THR A 93 51.59 -27.33 -5.93
CA THR A 93 50.42 -27.58 -5.07
C THR A 93 50.56 -26.86 -3.73
N PHE A 94 51.76 -26.77 -3.16
CA PHE A 94 51.99 -26.06 -1.89
C PHE A 94 51.71 -24.56 -2.04
N GLN A 95 52.11 -23.96 -3.15
CA GLN A 95 51.78 -22.57 -3.46
C GLN A 95 50.26 -22.36 -3.61
N LYS A 96 49.51 -23.35 -4.13
CA LYS A 96 48.04 -23.29 -4.17
C LYS A 96 47.46 -23.39 -2.76
N LEU A 97 47.95 -24.33 -1.95
CA LEU A 97 47.55 -24.48 -0.55
C LEU A 97 47.77 -23.19 0.24
N GLU A 98 48.93 -22.54 0.10
CA GLU A 98 49.22 -21.25 0.76
C GLU A 98 48.18 -20.19 0.35
N LYS A 99 47.91 -20.06 -0.96
CA LYS A 99 46.89 -19.12 -1.46
C LYS A 99 45.49 -19.42 -0.91
N HIS A 100 45.07 -20.68 -0.90
CA HIS A 100 43.76 -21.07 -0.37
C HIS A 100 43.68 -20.85 1.14
N LEU A 101 44.75 -21.09 1.90
CA LEU A 101 44.80 -20.79 3.34
C LEU A 101 44.72 -19.28 3.62
N ASP A 102 45.32 -18.44 2.79
CA ASP A 102 45.20 -16.98 2.90
C ASP A 102 43.79 -16.50 2.56
N GLN A 103 43.17 -17.04 1.51
CA GLN A 103 41.77 -16.78 1.18
C GLN A 103 40.83 -17.22 2.31
N LEU A 104 41.06 -18.41 2.88
CA LEU A 104 40.26 -18.92 3.99
C LEU A 104 40.41 -18.05 5.25
N ALA A 105 41.62 -17.52 5.51
CA ALA A 105 41.86 -16.58 6.59
C ALA A 105 41.09 -15.26 6.37
N ALA A 106 41.08 -14.74 5.14
CA ALA A 106 40.35 -13.51 4.80
C ALA A 106 38.82 -13.67 4.93
N LEU A 107 38.30 -14.87 4.64
CA LEU A 107 36.88 -15.19 4.79
C LEU A 107 36.48 -15.54 6.24
N SER A 108 37.45 -15.75 7.15
CA SER A 108 37.18 -16.16 8.53
C SER A 108 36.63 -15.01 9.39
N ARG A 109 35.38 -15.17 9.85
CA ARG A 109 34.64 -14.14 10.61
C ARG A 109 34.74 -14.29 12.12
N THR A 110 34.98 -15.49 12.63
CA THR A 110 34.98 -15.77 14.08
C THR A 110 36.40 -15.93 14.62
N PRO A 111 36.64 -15.64 15.91
CA PRO A 111 37.94 -15.90 16.54
C PRO A 111 38.39 -17.36 16.41
N GLU A 112 37.45 -18.30 16.52
CA GLU A 112 37.71 -19.74 16.46
C GLU A 112 38.16 -20.17 15.06
N THR A 113 37.47 -19.69 14.02
CA THR A 113 37.82 -19.99 12.62
C THR A 113 39.18 -19.39 12.25
N ARG A 114 39.47 -18.16 12.69
CA ARG A 114 40.80 -17.55 12.49
C ARG A 114 41.91 -18.34 13.17
N GLN A 115 41.69 -18.76 14.42
CA GLN A 115 42.67 -19.56 15.16
C GLN A 115 42.91 -20.92 14.49
N ALA A 116 41.85 -21.56 13.99
CA ALA A 116 41.95 -22.81 13.25
C ALA A 116 42.78 -22.63 11.97
N VAL A 117 42.52 -21.59 11.18
CA VAL A 117 43.29 -21.30 9.96
C VAL A 117 44.75 -21.01 10.25
N GLU A 118 45.06 -20.26 11.32
CA GLU A 118 46.46 -20.04 11.72
C GLU A 118 47.16 -21.33 12.19
N LYS A 119 46.45 -22.23 12.86
CA LYS A 119 46.98 -23.57 13.17
C LYS A 119 47.25 -24.36 11.88
N MET A 120 46.35 -24.29 10.89
CA MET A 120 46.54 -24.92 9.57
C MET A 120 47.75 -24.37 8.82
N LYS A 121 47.95 -23.04 8.78
CA LYS A 121 49.12 -22.40 8.16
C LYS A 121 50.42 -22.89 8.80
N ARG A 122 50.50 -22.91 10.13
CA ARG A 122 51.67 -23.46 10.85
C ARG A 122 51.88 -24.95 10.53
N GLY A 123 50.81 -25.73 10.47
CA GLY A 123 50.86 -27.15 10.10
C GLY A 123 51.42 -27.38 8.69
N ALA A 124 50.97 -26.58 7.72
CA ALA A 124 51.45 -26.61 6.34
C ALA A 124 52.96 -26.27 6.25
N LEU A 125 53.40 -25.22 6.94
CA LEU A 125 54.81 -24.82 6.98
C LEU A 125 55.70 -25.88 7.62
N ASN A 126 55.27 -26.45 8.77
CA ASN A 126 55.99 -27.54 9.43
C ASN A 126 56.12 -28.76 8.52
N TYR A 127 55.06 -29.09 7.78
CA TYR A 127 55.06 -30.18 6.82
C TYR A 127 56.00 -29.92 5.63
N ARG A 128 56.02 -28.70 5.09
CA ARG A 128 56.99 -28.27 4.05
C ARG A 128 58.43 -28.45 4.51
N THR A 129 58.75 -27.97 5.71
CA THR A 129 60.08 -28.11 6.29
C THR A 129 60.47 -29.58 6.43
N GLY A 130 59.54 -30.41 6.92
CA GLY A 130 59.75 -31.84 7.07
C GLY A 130 60.03 -32.56 5.75
N ILE A 131 59.21 -32.34 4.71
CA ILE A 131 59.41 -33.03 3.43
C ILE A 131 60.67 -32.57 2.70
N ASN A 132 61.03 -31.28 2.80
CA ASN A 132 62.27 -30.77 2.21
C ASN A 132 63.50 -31.41 2.86
N LEU A 133 63.50 -31.60 4.19
CA LEU A 133 64.56 -32.31 4.88
C LEU A 133 64.64 -33.78 4.44
N VAL A 134 63.50 -34.44 4.25
CA VAL A 134 63.47 -35.82 3.75
C VAL A 134 64.02 -35.90 2.33
N TRP A 135 63.64 -35.00 1.44
CA TRP A 135 64.20 -34.94 0.07
C TRP A 135 65.69 -34.63 0.05
N GLN A 136 66.19 -33.79 0.96
CA GLN A 136 67.61 -33.54 1.12
C GLN A 136 68.36 -34.84 1.49
N LYS A 137 67.83 -35.60 2.46
CA LYS A 137 68.39 -36.92 2.85
C LYS A 137 68.29 -37.97 1.73
N MET A 138 67.22 -37.95 0.94
CA MET A 138 67.11 -38.79 -0.26
C MET A 138 68.19 -38.43 -1.29
N SER A 139 68.44 -37.14 -1.52
CA SER A 139 69.48 -36.68 -2.46
C SER A 139 70.91 -36.98 -1.99
N ALA A 140 71.14 -36.99 -0.67
CA ALA A 140 72.40 -37.40 -0.05
C ALA A 140 72.59 -38.92 -0.01
N GLY A 141 71.57 -39.70 -0.41
CA GLY A 141 71.62 -41.16 -0.40
C GLY A 141 71.49 -41.80 0.99
N GLU A 142 71.10 -41.03 2.02
CA GLU A 142 70.82 -41.52 3.37
C GLU A 142 69.49 -42.29 3.45
N ILE A 143 68.54 -41.95 2.57
CA ILE A 143 67.25 -42.64 2.42
C ILE A 143 67.26 -43.29 1.03
N ARG A 144 67.11 -44.62 0.97
CA ARG A 144 67.24 -45.39 -0.28
C ARG A 144 66.02 -46.24 -0.63
N ASP A 145 65.07 -46.37 0.29
CA ASP A 145 63.86 -47.15 0.11
C ASP A 145 62.60 -46.40 0.62
N PRO A 146 61.40 -46.81 0.18
CA PRO A 146 60.16 -46.15 0.58
C PRO A 146 59.85 -46.24 2.08
N ALA A 147 60.31 -47.28 2.78
CA ALA A 147 60.04 -47.47 4.21
C ALA A 147 60.85 -46.46 5.04
N ALA A 148 62.12 -46.26 4.70
CA ALA A 148 62.98 -45.24 5.29
C ALA A 148 62.42 -43.82 5.09
N GLY A 149 61.92 -43.50 3.88
CA GLY A 149 61.25 -42.22 3.62
C GLY A 149 59.98 -42.03 4.46
N ASN A 150 59.17 -43.08 4.56
CA ASN A 150 57.96 -43.08 5.39
C ASN A 150 58.24 -42.91 6.89
N HIS A 151 59.36 -43.44 7.38
CA HIS A 151 59.81 -43.27 8.76
C HIS A 151 60.32 -41.85 9.00
N ALA A 152 61.15 -41.32 8.09
CA ALA A 152 61.75 -40.00 8.21
C ALA A 152 60.71 -38.86 8.29
N ILE A 153 59.57 -39.00 7.60
CA ILE A 153 58.51 -37.98 7.62
C ILE A 153 57.54 -38.12 8.82
N LYS A 154 57.68 -39.17 9.66
CA LYS A 154 56.68 -39.53 10.69
C LYS A 154 56.36 -38.38 11.64
N SER A 155 57.37 -37.64 12.11
CA SER A 155 57.21 -36.49 13.02
C SER A 155 56.44 -35.32 12.41
N TYR A 156 56.33 -35.28 11.08
CA TYR A 156 55.64 -34.21 10.35
C TYR A 156 54.24 -34.64 9.85
N LYS A 157 53.83 -35.90 10.07
CA LYS A 157 52.51 -36.41 9.66
C LYS A 157 51.35 -35.86 10.50
N GLY A 158 51.58 -35.62 11.79
CA GLY A 158 50.55 -35.09 12.69
C GLY A 158 50.02 -33.73 12.23
N PRO A 159 50.88 -32.71 12.05
CA PRO A 159 50.45 -31.38 11.64
C PRO A 159 49.67 -31.33 10.31
N ILE A 160 50.07 -32.13 9.30
CA ILE A 160 49.34 -32.18 8.02
C ILE A 160 48.04 -32.96 8.13
N ARG A 161 47.95 -33.97 9.00
CA ARG A 161 46.69 -34.67 9.28
C ARG A 161 45.70 -33.76 9.98
N ASP A 162 46.15 -33.07 11.03
CA ASP A 162 45.35 -32.07 11.74
C ASP A 162 44.83 -30.99 10.77
N LEU A 163 45.67 -30.54 9.83
CA LEU A 163 45.26 -29.60 8.79
C LEU A 163 44.11 -30.16 7.95
N ILE A 164 44.27 -31.38 7.40
CA ILE A 164 43.26 -32.04 6.56
C ILE A 164 41.94 -32.20 7.32
N GLU A 165 41.98 -32.72 8.55
CA GLU A 165 40.81 -32.93 9.39
C GLU A 165 40.11 -31.60 9.73
N THR A 166 40.89 -30.56 10.05
CA THR A 166 40.35 -29.22 10.35
C THR A 166 39.72 -28.59 9.11
N ALA A 167 40.40 -28.60 7.97
CA ALA A 167 39.87 -28.03 6.72
C ALA A 167 38.59 -28.75 6.27
N PHE A 168 38.56 -30.08 6.38
CA PHE A 168 37.39 -30.89 6.06
C PHE A 168 36.22 -30.57 7.00
N SER A 169 36.45 -30.52 8.31
CA SER A 169 35.40 -30.17 9.27
C SER A 169 34.84 -28.76 9.06
N LEU A 170 35.71 -27.77 8.76
CA LEU A 170 35.28 -26.41 8.42
C LEU A 170 34.41 -26.37 7.16
N SER A 171 34.78 -27.13 6.12
CA SER A 171 33.99 -27.25 4.89
C SER A 171 32.62 -27.90 5.16
N MET A 172 32.59 -29.00 5.92
CA MET A 172 31.36 -29.68 6.33
C MET A 172 30.44 -28.76 7.14
N SER A 173 30.96 -28.10 8.17
CA SER A 173 30.14 -27.18 8.98
C SER A 173 29.64 -25.97 8.19
N ALA A 174 30.38 -25.50 7.20
CA ALA A 174 29.92 -24.44 6.30
C ALA A 174 28.82 -24.94 5.35
N ASN A 175 28.94 -26.15 4.80
CA ASN A 175 27.90 -26.78 4.01
C ASN A 175 26.62 -27.04 4.82
N GLU A 176 26.73 -27.51 6.07
CA GLU A 176 25.58 -27.69 6.96
C GLU A 176 24.83 -26.37 7.19
N ARG A 177 25.55 -25.25 7.37
CA ARG A 177 24.94 -23.91 7.48
C ARG A 177 24.24 -23.50 6.17
N LEU A 178 24.83 -23.81 5.01
CA LEU A 178 24.21 -23.56 3.71
C LEU A 178 22.92 -24.37 3.53
N GLU A 179 22.90 -25.64 3.93
CA GLU A 179 21.71 -26.50 3.87
C GLU A 179 20.57 -26.01 4.79
N GLN A 180 20.92 -25.40 5.92
CA GLN A 180 19.94 -24.78 6.82
C GLN A 180 19.44 -23.40 6.32
N THR A 181 20.18 -22.75 5.41
CA THR A 181 19.85 -21.41 4.91
C THR A 181 18.47 -21.36 4.21
N PRO A 182 18.10 -22.30 3.31
CA PRO A 182 16.75 -22.35 2.74
C PRO A 182 15.63 -22.40 3.79
N ALA A 183 15.79 -23.16 4.88
CA ALA A 183 14.78 -23.24 5.94
C ALA A 183 14.63 -21.91 6.68
N VAL A 184 15.74 -21.22 6.96
CA VAL A 184 15.74 -19.89 7.56
C VAL A 184 15.11 -18.86 6.61
N LEU A 185 15.47 -18.88 5.34
CA LEU A 185 14.90 -18.01 4.28
C LEU A 185 13.40 -18.23 4.13
N ASN A 186 12.94 -19.49 4.10
CA ASN A 186 11.52 -19.83 4.01
C ASN A 186 10.73 -19.31 5.22
N ASN A 187 11.29 -19.39 6.43
CA ASN A 187 10.66 -18.82 7.62
C ASN A 187 10.57 -17.29 7.55
N PHE A 188 11.60 -16.61 7.04
CA PHE A 188 11.56 -15.16 6.83
C PHE A 188 10.57 -14.75 5.72
N ALA A 189 10.53 -15.51 4.62
CA ALA A 189 9.57 -15.32 3.54
C ALA A 189 8.14 -15.53 4.02
N ALA A 190 7.87 -16.61 4.77
CA ALA A 190 6.56 -16.88 5.35
C ALA A 190 6.10 -15.78 6.33
N LYS A 191 6.99 -15.28 7.19
CA LYS A 191 6.67 -14.14 8.07
C LYS A 191 6.36 -12.87 7.28
N THR A 192 7.11 -12.59 6.22
CA THR A 192 6.86 -11.46 5.32
C THR A 192 5.51 -11.62 4.63
N GLN A 193 5.24 -12.80 4.08
CA GLN A 193 3.98 -13.12 3.42
C GLN A 193 2.78 -13.00 4.37
N TRP A 194 2.90 -13.53 5.60
CA TRP A 194 1.88 -13.35 6.63
C TRP A 194 1.63 -11.88 6.97
N GLY A 195 2.69 -11.09 7.11
CA GLY A 195 2.59 -9.64 7.31
C GLY A 195 1.83 -8.96 6.19
N MET A 196 2.20 -9.24 4.93
CA MET A 196 1.55 -8.67 3.74
C MET A 196 0.08 -9.10 3.62
N THR A 197 -0.23 -10.38 3.86
CA THR A 197 -1.61 -10.89 3.83
C THR A 197 -2.45 -10.24 4.91
N LEU A 198 -1.92 -10.10 6.14
CA LEU A 198 -2.65 -9.47 7.24
C LEU A 198 -2.94 -7.99 6.94
N THR A 199 -1.96 -7.24 6.46
CA THR A 199 -2.17 -5.82 6.09
C THR A 199 -3.07 -5.67 4.87
N GLY A 200 -2.99 -6.57 3.90
CA GLY A 200 -3.86 -6.59 2.73
C GLY A 200 -5.32 -6.88 3.10
N VAL A 201 -5.57 -7.86 3.95
CA VAL A 201 -6.91 -8.17 4.48
C VAL A 201 -7.45 -7.00 5.30
N LEU A 202 -6.62 -6.41 6.17
CA LEU A 202 -7.00 -5.23 6.94
C LEU A 202 -7.36 -4.06 6.02
N ALA A 203 -6.58 -3.84 4.97
CA ALA A 203 -6.86 -2.78 4.00
C ALA A 203 -8.19 -3.00 3.27
N LEU A 204 -8.51 -4.24 2.91
CA LEU A 204 -9.78 -4.59 2.27
C LEU A 204 -10.98 -4.40 3.22
N VAL A 205 -10.83 -4.80 4.48
CA VAL A 205 -11.87 -4.59 5.52
C VAL A 205 -12.10 -3.10 5.75
N VAL A 206 -11.03 -2.31 5.89
CA VAL A 206 -11.13 -0.85 6.07
C VAL A 206 -11.74 -0.18 4.84
N PHE A 207 -11.35 -0.58 3.63
CA PHE A 207 -11.92 -0.08 2.38
C PHE A 207 -13.43 -0.37 2.30
N ALA A 208 -13.83 -1.62 2.58
CA ALA A 208 -15.25 -2.01 2.57
C ALA A 208 -16.06 -1.25 3.63
N ALA A 209 -15.53 -1.11 4.85
CA ALA A 209 -16.18 -0.37 5.93
C ALA A 209 -16.36 1.12 5.55
N LEU A 210 -15.28 1.79 5.12
CA LEU A 210 -15.35 3.20 4.73
C LEU A 210 -16.26 3.40 3.51
N GLY A 211 -16.20 2.50 2.52
CA GLY A 211 -17.10 2.52 1.36
C GLY A 211 -18.57 2.38 1.74
N PHE A 212 -18.89 1.48 2.68
CA PHE A 212 -20.24 1.32 3.21
C PHE A 212 -20.73 2.59 3.93
N PHE A 213 -19.90 3.19 4.80
CA PHE A 213 -20.23 4.45 5.48
C PHE A 213 -20.42 5.61 4.51
N MET A 214 -19.54 5.75 3.51
CA MET A 214 -19.66 6.77 2.47
C MET A 214 -20.94 6.61 1.66
N THR A 215 -21.23 5.40 1.19
CA THR A 215 -22.43 5.09 0.42
C THR A 215 -23.69 5.46 1.22
N ARG A 216 -23.74 5.10 2.51
CA ARG A 216 -24.88 5.46 3.35
C ARG A 216 -25.01 6.97 3.57
N ASN A 217 -23.89 7.67 3.76
CA ASN A 217 -23.89 9.11 4.05
C ASN A 217 -24.13 9.99 2.81
N ILE A 218 -23.87 9.50 1.60
CA ILE A 218 -24.09 10.24 0.35
C ILE A 218 -25.41 9.83 -0.31
N THR A 219 -25.62 8.53 -0.51
CA THR A 219 -26.77 8.03 -1.28
C THR A 219 -28.10 8.29 -0.56
N SER A 220 -28.13 8.20 0.78
CA SER A 220 -29.38 8.39 1.52
C SER A 220 -29.92 9.83 1.47
N PRO A 221 -29.14 10.90 1.73
CA PRO A 221 -29.60 12.27 1.55
C PRO A 221 -29.97 12.59 0.11
N LEU A 222 -29.18 12.12 -0.85
CA LEU A 222 -29.44 12.33 -2.27
C LEU A 222 -30.79 11.73 -2.68
N LYS A 223 -31.10 10.52 -2.20
CA LYS A 223 -32.39 9.87 -2.46
C LYS A 223 -33.56 10.68 -1.88
N ARG A 224 -33.44 11.19 -0.66
CA ARG A 224 -34.47 12.06 -0.04
C ARG A 224 -34.67 13.36 -0.80
N LEU A 225 -33.59 13.97 -1.26
CA LEU A 225 -33.65 15.18 -2.11
C LEU A 225 -34.42 14.91 -3.40
N VAL A 226 -34.10 13.82 -4.09
CA VAL A 226 -34.79 13.40 -5.31
C VAL A 226 -36.27 13.10 -5.04
N GLU A 227 -36.58 12.45 -3.93
CA GLU A 227 -37.97 12.19 -3.52
C GLU A 227 -38.74 13.47 -3.26
N MET A 228 -38.18 14.47 -2.55
CA MET A 228 -38.83 15.76 -2.33
C MET A 228 -39.11 16.49 -3.65
N ILE A 229 -38.12 16.54 -4.55
CA ILE A 229 -38.28 17.21 -5.85
C ILE A 229 -39.41 16.56 -6.66
N ARG A 230 -39.51 15.22 -6.65
CA ARG A 230 -40.61 14.51 -7.34
C ARG A 230 -41.98 14.79 -6.74
N GLU A 231 -42.07 15.01 -5.44
CA GLU A 231 -43.33 15.38 -4.79
C GLU A 231 -43.73 16.80 -5.15
N MET A 232 -42.76 17.72 -5.19
CA MET A 232 -42.99 19.09 -5.66
C MET A 232 -43.43 19.13 -7.13
N GLU A 233 -42.87 18.26 -7.98
CA GLU A 233 -43.30 18.10 -9.38
C GLU A 233 -44.78 17.68 -9.47
N ASN A 234 -45.26 16.87 -8.53
CA ASN A 234 -46.68 16.48 -8.42
C ASN A 234 -47.55 17.54 -7.72
N GLY A 235 -46.99 18.68 -7.33
CA GLY A 235 -47.70 19.74 -6.61
C GLY A 235 -47.82 19.52 -5.09
N HIS A 236 -47.20 18.48 -4.53
CA HIS A 236 -47.18 18.24 -3.09
C HIS A 236 -46.04 19.02 -2.44
N LEU A 237 -46.37 20.15 -1.81
CA LEU A 237 -45.38 21.06 -1.22
C LEU A 237 -45.13 20.83 0.27
N GLU A 238 -45.83 19.90 0.93
CA GLU A 238 -45.74 19.73 2.39
C GLU A 238 -44.43 19.06 2.86
N LYS A 239 -43.72 18.33 1.99
CA LYS A 239 -42.50 17.62 2.39
C LYS A 239 -41.34 18.60 2.65
N ARG A 240 -40.56 18.31 3.69
CA ARG A 240 -39.31 18.98 4.03
C ARG A 240 -38.21 17.95 4.27
N LEU A 241 -36.98 18.30 3.93
CA LEU A 241 -35.81 17.46 4.12
C LEU A 241 -35.36 17.43 5.58
N HIS A 242 -35.38 18.58 6.27
CA HIS A 242 -34.96 18.74 7.67
C HIS A 242 -33.67 17.96 7.98
N LEU A 243 -32.68 18.08 7.10
CA LEU A 243 -31.40 17.38 7.28
C LEU A 243 -30.54 18.14 8.30
N ASP A 244 -30.43 17.58 9.51
CA ASP A 244 -29.49 18.04 10.54
C ASP A 244 -28.05 17.68 10.15
N ARG A 245 -27.46 18.47 9.25
CA ARG A 245 -26.09 18.33 8.74
C ARG A 245 -25.48 19.70 8.46
N GLN A 246 -24.16 19.79 8.62
CA GLN A 246 -23.39 21.02 8.35
C GLN A 246 -22.56 20.95 7.05
N ASP A 247 -22.75 19.91 6.25
CA ASP A 247 -22.06 19.70 4.99
C ASP A 247 -22.84 20.28 3.80
N GLU A 248 -22.36 20.01 2.59
CA GLU A 248 -22.97 20.47 1.35
C GLU A 248 -24.42 19.98 1.20
N PHE A 249 -24.75 18.79 1.71
CA PHE A 249 -26.12 18.28 1.70
C PHE A 249 -27.04 19.01 2.69
N GLY A 250 -26.52 19.42 3.85
CA GLY A 250 -27.25 20.28 4.78
C GLY A 250 -27.61 21.64 4.15
N GLN A 251 -26.65 22.26 3.46
CA GLN A 251 -26.89 23.54 2.77
C GLN A 251 -27.95 23.41 1.67
N VAL A 252 -27.88 22.35 0.86
CA VAL A 252 -28.89 22.07 -0.17
C VAL A 252 -30.25 21.80 0.48
N ALA A 253 -30.30 21.06 1.58
CA ALA A 253 -31.54 20.79 2.29
C ALA A 253 -32.22 22.07 2.79
N THR A 254 -31.47 22.94 3.46
CA THR A 254 -31.99 24.23 3.94
C THR A 254 -32.49 25.10 2.78
N ALA A 255 -31.77 25.14 1.66
CA ALA A 255 -32.19 25.89 0.49
C ALA A 255 -33.48 25.31 -0.15
N MET A 256 -33.62 24.00 -0.20
CA MET A 256 -34.83 23.33 -0.71
C MET A 256 -36.03 23.49 0.22
N ASP A 257 -35.82 23.40 1.53
CA ASP A 257 -36.87 23.62 2.53
C ASP A 257 -37.41 25.06 2.43
N ALA A 258 -36.51 26.06 2.32
CA ALA A 258 -36.90 27.46 2.12
C ALA A 258 -37.62 27.70 0.78
N LEU A 259 -37.26 26.95 -0.27
CA LEU A 259 -37.96 27.00 -1.57
C LEU A 259 -39.38 26.43 -1.44
N ALA A 260 -39.54 25.29 -0.78
CA ALA A 260 -40.85 24.70 -0.55
C ALA A 260 -41.74 25.60 0.32
N ASP A 261 -41.19 26.19 1.40
CA ASP A 261 -41.91 27.17 2.23
C ASP A 261 -42.40 28.36 1.41
N CYS A 262 -41.56 28.89 0.52
CA CYS A 262 -41.90 29.98 -0.38
C CYS A 262 -43.03 29.60 -1.34
N LEU A 263 -42.95 28.42 -1.97
CA LEU A 263 -43.99 27.98 -2.91
C LEU A 263 -45.32 27.75 -2.20
N GLU A 264 -45.31 27.10 -1.04
CA GLU A 264 -46.51 26.76 -0.28
C GLU A 264 -47.19 28.02 0.29
N HIS A 265 -46.47 28.82 1.06
CA HIS A 265 -47.09 29.90 1.81
C HIS A 265 -47.20 31.20 1.00
N GLU A 266 -46.19 31.52 0.19
CA GLU A 266 -46.13 32.81 -0.49
C GLU A 266 -46.76 32.78 -1.90
N MET A 267 -46.85 31.61 -2.53
CA MET A 267 -47.54 31.47 -3.82
C MET A 267 -48.90 30.81 -3.69
N VAL A 268 -48.95 29.54 -3.27
CA VAL A 268 -50.20 28.79 -3.20
C VAL A 268 -51.15 29.46 -2.21
N GLY A 269 -50.69 29.80 -1.01
CA GLY A 269 -51.54 30.49 -0.01
C GLY A 269 -52.09 31.84 -0.47
N ASN A 270 -51.39 32.57 -1.35
CA ASN A 270 -51.90 33.83 -1.91
C ASN A 270 -52.86 33.59 -3.09
N LEU A 271 -52.62 32.56 -3.91
CA LEU A 271 -53.58 32.12 -4.94
C LEU A 271 -54.88 31.59 -4.33
N GLU A 272 -54.84 30.94 -3.17
CA GLU A 272 -56.04 30.50 -2.45
C GLU A 272 -56.85 31.68 -1.91
N LYS A 273 -56.19 32.73 -1.39
CA LYS A 273 -56.87 34.00 -1.04
C LYS A 273 -57.55 34.61 -2.27
N LEU A 274 -56.85 34.62 -3.40
CA LEU A 274 -57.42 35.10 -4.67
C LEU A 274 -58.65 34.27 -5.08
N ALA A 275 -58.56 32.95 -5.02
CA ALA A 275 -59.64 32.03 -5.38
C ALA A 275 -60.87 32.13 -4.45
N SER A 276 -60.66 32.52 -3.18
CA SER A 276 -61.74 32.80 -2.23
C SER A 276 -62.31 34.22 -2.34
N GLY A 277 -61.89 34.99 -3.36
CA GLY A 277 -62.38 36.34 -3.62
C GLY A 277 -61.78 37.40 -2.71
N ASN A 278 -60.77 37.06 -1.89
CA ASN A 278 -60.03 38.03 -1.12
C ASN A 278 -58.97 38.68 -2.02
N LEU A 279 -59.23 39.92 -2.46
CA LEU A 279 -58.31 40.72 -3.28
C LEU A 279 -57.51 41.75 -2.47
N THR A 280 -57.61 41.72 -1.14
CA THR A 280 -56.99 42.72 -0.24
C THR A 280 -55.59 42.33 0.24
N PHE A 281 -55.08 41.16 -0.17
CA PHE A 281 -53.75 40.72 0.23
C PHE A 281 -52.66 41.45 -0.57
N GLU A 282 -51.52 41.69 0.09
CA GLU A 282 -50.36 42.29 -0.54
C GLU A 282 -49.30 41.24 -0.89
N VAL A 283 -48.78 41.31 -2.11
CA VAL A 283 -47.65 40.50 -2.56
C VAL A 283 -46.43 41.40 -2.68
N VAL A 284 -45.37 41.08 -1.93
CA VAL A 284 -44.11 41.83 -1.92
C VAL A 284 -43.01 41.00 -2.60
N PRO A 285 -42.59 41.35 -3.83
CA PRO A 285 -41.43 40.75 -4.48
C PRO A 285 -40.15 40.99 -3.68
N ARG A 286 -39.24 40.01 -3.63
CA ARG A 286 -37.97 40.15 -2.86
C ARG A 286 -36.98 41.11 -3.50
N ASP A 287 -36.91 41.11 -4.83
CA ASP A 287 -36.09 42.00 -5.63
C ASP A 287 -36.73 42.24 -7.02
N GLU A 288 -36.08 43.04 -7.86
CA GLU A 288 -36.55 43.33 -9.22
C GLU A 288 -36.53 42.09 -10.16
N ARG A 289 -35.82 41.02 -9.79
CA ARG A 289 -35.70 39.78 -10.57
C ARG A 289 -36.67 38.70 -10.10
N ASP A 290 -37.42 38.93 -9.03
CA ASP A 290 -38.46 38.04 -8.51
C ASP A 290 -39.68 38.03 -9.44
N ARG A 291 -39.54 37.26 -10.52
CA ARG A 291 -40.56 37.16 -11.56
C ARG A 291 -41.86 36.56 -11.06
N VAL A 292 -41.80 35.66 -10.09
CA VAL A 292 -42.99 34.90 -9.70
C VAL A 292 -43.88 35.72 -8.77
N ARG A 293 -43.31 36.34 -7.73
CA ARG A 293 -44.09 37.26 -6.88
C ARG A 293 -44.46 38.53 -7.62
N GLY A 294 -43.60 39.01 -8.54
CA GLY A 294 -43.92 40.12 -9.43
C GLY A 294 -45.15 39.84 -10.29
N ALA A 295 -45.24 38.65 -10.89
CA ALA A 295 -46.40 38.24 -11.69
C ALA A 295 -47.66 38.11 -10.82
N LEU A 296 -47.56 37.52 -9.62
CA LEU A 296 -48.69 37.37 -8.71
C LEU A 296 -49.21 38.72 -8.18
N LYS A 297 -48.31 39.66 -7.87
CA LYS A 297 -48.66 41.05 -7.53
C LYS A 297 -49.44 41.72 -8.65
N LYS A 298 -48.94 41.60 -9.89
CA LYS A 298 -49.61 42.16 -11.06
C LYS A 298 -51.00 41.56 -11.25
N LEU A 299 -51.14 40.24 -11.14
CA LEU A 299 -52.43 39.55 -11.24
C LEU A 299 -53.44 40.08 -10.21
N ALA A 300 -53.02 40.29 -8.96
CA ALA A 300 -53.89 40.82 -7.91
C ALA A 300 -54.31 42.29 -8.18
N LEU A 301 -53.41 43.11 -8.71
CA LEU A 301 -53.72 44.50 -9.11
C LEU A 301 -54.70 44.55 -10.28
N ASP A 302 -54.44 43.78 -11.33
CA ASP A 302 -55.29 43.73 -12.52
C ASP A 302 -56.72 43.26 -12.15
N LEU A 303 -56.86 42.29 -11.23
CA LEU A 303 -58.16 41.83 -10.75
C LEU A 303 -58.90 42.86 -9.89
N ASN A 304 -58.20 43.61 -9.03
CA ASN A 304 -58.80 44.70 -8.28
C ASN A 304 -59.32 45.81 -9.21
N GLU A 305 -58.55 46.18 -10.24
CA GLU A 305 -58.96 47.17 -11.23
C GLU A 305 -60.23 46.71 -11.99
N ILE A 306 -60.31 45.42 -12.34
CA ILE A 306 -61.50 44.86 -12.98
C ILE A 306 -62.71 44.94 -12.04
N MET A 307 -62.55 44.63 -10.76
CA MET A 307 -63.63 44.72 -9.77
C MET A 307 -64.11 46.16 -9.57
N GLU A 308 -63.20 47.13 -9.50
CA GLU A 308 -63.54 48.54 -9.44
C GLU A 308 -64.35 48.99 -10.66
N ARG A 309 -63.91 48.60 -11.86
CA ARG A 309 -64.65 48.88 -13.11
C ARG A 309 -66.05 48.26 -13.13
N ILE A 310 -66.20 47.03 -12.63
CA ILE A 310 -67.51 46.37 -12.51
C ILE A 310 -68.41 47.14 -11.56
N GLN A 311 -67.86 47.60 -10.42
CA GLN A 311 -68.63 48.36 -9.44
C GLN A 311 -69.09 49.71 -10.01
N THR A 312 -68.20 50.46 -10.68
CA THR A 312 -68.57 51.71 -11.37
C THR A 312 -69.63 51.48 -12.45
N ALA A 313 -69.49 50.43 -13.26
CA ALA A 313 -70.50 50.08 -14.26
C ALA A 313 -71.84 49.71 -13.60
N GLY A 314 -71.81 48.99 -12.48
CA GLY A 314 -73.00 48.67 -11.68
C GLY A 314 -73.70 49.91 -11.14
N GLU A 315 -72.95 50.89 -10.62
CA GLU A 315 -73.48 52.18 -10.16
C GLU A 315 -74.10 52.97 -11.32
N GLN A 316 -73.45 53.00 -12.49
CA GLN A 316 -73.99 53.64 -13.69
C GLN A 316 -75.29 52.95 -14.17
N ILE A 317 -75.34 51.62 -14.14
CA ILE A 317 -76.56 50.86 -14.49
C ILE A 317 -77.67 51.13 -13.47
N ALA A 318 -77.36 51.18 -12.17
CA ALA A 318 -78.33 51.49 -11.13
C ALA A 318 -78.90 52.91 -11.30
N ALA A 319 -78.03 53.90 -11.52
CA ALA A 319 -78.43 55.28 -11.81
C ALA A 319 -79.27 55.38 -13.10
N GLY A 320 -78.85 54.70 -14.17
CA GLY A 320 -79.59 54.64 -15.43
C GLY A 320 -80.96 53.97 -15.27
N SER A 321 -81.04 52.89 -14.50
CA SER A 321 -82.30 52.18 -14.20
C SER A 321 -83.27 53.05 -13.40
N MET A 322 -82.77 53.82 -12.41
CA MET A 322 -83.59 54.79 -11.68
C MET A 322 -84.12 55.88 -12.61
N GLN A 323 -83.28 56.42 -13.51
CA GLN A 323 -83.70 57.44 -14.46
C GLN A 323 -84.77 56.91 -15.43
N VAL A 324 -84.59 55.70 -15.96
CA VAL A 324 -85.59 55.05 -16.83
C VAL A 324 -86.89 54.79 -16.07
N SER A 325 -86.81 54.26 -14.85
CA SER A 325 -87.98 54.02 -13.99
C SER A 325 -88.76 55.31 -13.72
N ASN A 326 -88.08 56.39 -13.34
CA ASN A 326 -88.71 57.70 -13.12
C ASN A 326 -89.36 58.24 -14.40
N SER A 327 -88.68 58.09 -15.54
CA SER A 327 -89.24 58.52 -16.84
C SER A 327 -90.48 57.72 -17.22
N SER A 328 -90.47 56.40 -17.00
CA SER A 328 -91.63 55.53 -17.21
C SER A 328 -92.79 55.87 -16.27
N GLN A 329 -92.51 56.20 -15.01
CA GLN A 329 -93.51 56.64 -14.02
C GLN A 329 -94.17 57.96 -14.46
N SER A 330 -93.37 58.99 -14.78
CA SER A 330 -93.88 60.28 -15.25
C SER A 330 -94.64 60.16 -16.57
N LEU A 331 -94.22 59.27 -17.47
CA LEU A 331 -94.95 58.98 -18.70
C LEU A 331 -96.30 58.30 -18.41
N SER A 332 -96.32 57.35 -17.47
CA SER A 332 -97.55 56.67 -17.03
C SER A 332 -98.53 57.65 -16.36
N GLU A 333 -98.04 58.56 -15.51
CA GLU A 333 -98.85 59.63 -14.90
C GLU A 333 -99.40 60.58 -15.98
N SER A 334 -98.55 61.05 -16.90
CA SER A 334 -98.96 61.94 -18.00
C SER A 334 -100.00 61.29 -18.93
N ALA A 335 -99.89 59.98 -19.17
CA ALA A 335 -100.86 59.21 -19.96
C ALA A 335 -102.18 58.93 -19.22
N THR A 336 -102.20 59.04 -17.88
CA THR A 336 -103.42 58.89 -17.07
C THR A 336 -104.17 60.23 -16.92
N GLU A 337 -103.46 61.37 -17.07
CA GLU A 337 -104.03 62.73 -17.07
C GLU A 337 -104.49 63.24 -18.44
N SER A 338 -104.24 62.50 -19.54
CA SER A 338 -104.69 62.81 -20.91
C SER A 338 -105.96 62.05 -21.29
#